data_AF-A0A2X1Q018-F1
#
_entry.id   AF-A0A2X1Q018-F1
#
_cell.length_a   1.000
_cell.length_b   1.000
_cell.length_c   1.000
_cell.angle_alpha   90.00
_cell.angle_beta   90.00
_cell.angle_gamma   90.00
#
_symmetry.space_group_name_H-M   'P 1'
#
loop_
_entity.id
_entity.type
_entity.pdbx_description
1 polymer ?
#
loop_
_entity_poly.entity_id
_entity_poly.type
_entity_poly.pdbx_seq_one_letter_code
_entity_poly.pdbx_strand_id
1 'polypeptide(L)'
;MATGEVEVLAKELRIYNASDVLPLDFNQNNTEEQRLKYRYLDLRRPEMAQRLKTRAKITSFVRRFMDDNGFLDIETPMLTKATPEGARDYLVPSRVHKGKFYALPQSPQLFKQLLMMSGFDRYYQIVKCFRDEDLRADRQPEFTQIDVETSFLTAPEVREIMERMVHDLWLDTIGVDLGKFPVMTWQEAMRRFGSDKPDLRNPLEMVDVADIVKDVEFKVFNEPANNPNGRVAVIRVPNGAEITRKQIDEYTQFVGIYGAKGLALGKSKRY
;
A
#
# COMPACT_ATOMS: atom_id res chain seq x y z
N MET A 1 14.92 24.60 14.97
CA MET A 1 16.25 24.64 14.34
C MET A 1 17.26 24.07 15.33
N ALA A 2 18.12 23.13 14.93
CA ALA A 2 19.07 22.49 15.84
C ALA A 2 20.25 23.38 16.24
N THR A 3 20.58 24.40 15.45
CA THR A 3 21.73 25.30 15.66
C THR A 3 21.30 26.74 15.95
N GLY A 4 20.15 26.95 16.58
CA GLY A 4 19.59 28.31 16.79
C GLY A 4 20.34 29.17 17.82
N GLU A 5 21.18 28.55 18.65
CA GLU A 5 21.90 29.22 19.76
C GLU A 5 23.33 29.63 19.40
N VAL A 6 23.81 29.24 18.21
CA VAL A 6 25.19 29.48 17.77
C VAL A 6 25.22 30.03 16.35
N GLU A 7 26.22 30.85 16.05
CA GLU A 7 26.47 31.38 14.71
C GLU A 7 27.94 31.21 14.30
N VAL A 8 28.22 31.38 13.01
CA VAL A 8 29.57 31.25 12.44
C VAL A 8 30.07 32.62 12.00
N LEU A 9 31.10 33.15 12.67
CA LEU A 9 31.83 34.33 12.21
C LEU A 9 32.72 33.96 11.02
N ALA A 10 32.23 34.22 9.80
CA ALA A 10 32.94 33.89 8.57
C ALA A 10 34.20 34.74 8.37
N LYS A 11 35.37 34.09 8.31
CA LYS A 11 36.66 34.75 8.01
C LYS A 11 37.00 34.76 6.52
N GLU A 12 36.50 33.77 5.79
CA GLU A 12 36.70 33.61 4.35
C GLU A 12 35.43 32.99 3.74
N LEU A 13 35.07 33.41 2.53
CA LEU A 13 33.96 32.87 1.74
C LEU A 13 34.47 32.48 0.35
N ARG A 14 34.19 31.25 -0.06
CA ARG A 14 34.51 30.76 -1.41
C ARG A 14 33.24 30.25 -2.11
N ILE A 15 32.96 30.81 -3.28
CA ILE A 15 31.87 30.34 -4.14
C ILE A 15 32.41 29.18 -4.99
N TYR A 16 31.96 27.96 -4.72
CA TYR A 16 32.34 26.79 -5.51
C TYR A 16 31.59 26.71 -6.84
N ASN A 17 30.32 27.11 -6.86
CA ASN A 17 29.52 27.17 -8.07
C ASN A 17 28.40 28.19 -7.91
N ALA A 18 28.16 29.01 -8.93
CA ALA A 18 27.02 29.90 -8.98
C ALA A 18 25.77 29.13 -9.44
N SER A 19 24.58 29.58 -9.06
CA SER A 19 23.31 29.05 -9.54
C SER A 19 22.51 30.13 -10.24
N ASP A 20 21.84 29.78 -11.33
CA ASP A 20 20.77 30.59 -11.91
C ASP A 20 19.60 30.73 -10.93
N VAL A 21 18.64 31.59 -11.28
CA VAL A 21 17.39 31.75 -10.52
C VAL A 21 16.69 30.40 -10.40
N LEU A 22 16.37 30.00 -9.17
CA LEU A 22 15.81 28.68 -8.91
C LEU A 22 14.37 28.57 -9.43
N PRO A 23 14.03 27.50 -10.17
CA PRO A 23 12.68 27.29 -10.69
C PRO A 23 11.68 26.78 -9.63
N LEU A 24 12.15 26.51 -8.41
CA LEU A 24 11.32 26.17 -7.25
C LEU A 24 11.57 27.24 -6.17
N ASP A 25 10.50 27.87 -5.69
CA ASP A 25 10.56 28.79 -4.56
C ASP A 25 10.40 28.01 -3.26
N PHE A 26 11.46 27.91 -2.46
CA PHE A 26 11.45 27.16 -1.20
C PHE A 26 10.60 27.83 -0.11
N ASN A 27 10.12 29.06 -0.31
CA ASN A 27 9.21 29.76 0.60
C ASN A 27 7.74 29.55 0.25
N GLN A 28 7.43 28.89 -0.85
CA GLN A 28 6.06 28.69 -1.33
C GLN A 28 5.71 27.22 -1.54
N ASN A 29 4.40 26.97 -1.63
CA ASN A 29 3.88 25.67 -2.03
C ASN A 29 3.94 25.53 -3.56
N ASN A 30 5.07 25.02 -4.05
CA ASN A 30 5.25 24.67 -5.47
C ASN A 30 4.27 23.57 -5.90
N THR A 31 3.82 23.62 -7.16
CA THR A 31 2.93 22.59 -7.70
C THR A 31 3.65 21.24 -7.82
N GLU A 32 2.89 20.14 -7.78
CA GLU A 32 3.48 18.80 -7.95
C GLU A 32 4.19 18.65 -9.29
N GLU A 33 3.60 19.16 -10.37
CA GLU A 33 4.20 19.15 -11.71
C GLU A 33 5.58 19.83 -11.73
N GLN A 34 5.70 21.02 -11.14
CA GLN A 34 6.98 21.73 -11.04
C GLN A 34 8.00 20.95 -10.24
N ARG A 35 7.57 20.37 -9.11
CA ARG A 35 8.43 19.55 -8.24
C ARG A 35 8.91 18.28 -8.92
N LEU A 36 8.09 17.65 -9.76
CA LEU A 36 8.47 16.49 -10.56
C LEU A 36 9.42 16.88 -11.70
N LYS A 37 9.16 17.98 -12.40
CA LYS A 37 10.03 18.51 -13.46
C LYS A 37 11.44 18.84 -12.95
N TYR A 38 11.53 19.45 -11.77
CA TYR A 38 12.79 19.81 -11.13
C TYR A 38 13.07 18.96 -9.89
N ARG A 39 12.85 17.64 -10.00
CA ARG A 39 12.95 16.71 -8.86
C ARG A 39 14.30 16.76 -8.16
N TYR A 40 15.38 16.98 -8.89
CA TYR A 40 16.73 17.11 -8.31
C TYR A 40 16.88 18.31 -7.34
N LEU A 41 16.07 19.37 -7.50
CA LEU A 41 15.99 20.47 -6.53
C LEU A 41 15.00 20.17 -5.41
N ASP A 42 13.83 19.60 -5.74
CA ASP A 42 12.82 19.22 -4.72
C ASP A 42 13.38 18.23 -3.71
N LEU A 43 14.26 17.30 -4.14
CA LEU A 43 14.95 16.35 -3.28
C LEU A 43 15.93 17.00 -2.27
N ARG A 44 16.31 18.26 -2.46
CA ARG A 44 17.14 19.00 -1.50
C ARG A 44 16.34 19.46 -0.28
N ARG A 45 15.00 19.50 -0.36
CA ARG A 45 14.16 19.84 0.79
C ARG A 45 14.39 18.85 1.92
N PRO A 46 14.55 19.32 3.19
CA PRO A 46 14.80 18.43 4.33
C PRO A 46 13.77 17.30 4.45
N GLU A 47 12.49 17.60 4.21
CA GLU A 47 11.40 16.63 4.22
C GLU A 47 11.60 15.50 3.19
N MET A 48 11.96 15.84 1.95
CA MET A 48 12.18 14.85 0.88
C MET A 48 13.46 14.05 1.12
N ALA A 49 14.55 14.72 1.51
CA ALA A 49 15.80 14.08 1.86
C ALA A 49 15.62 13.12 3.05
N GLN A 50 14.84 13.52 4.06
CA GLN A 50 14.57 12.68 5.22
C GLN A 50 13.78 11.43 4.85
N ARG A 51 12.78 11.53 3.97
CA ARG A 51 12.05 10.34 3.45
C ARG A 51 12.99 9.34 2.78
N LEU A 52 13.92 9.81 1.93
CA LEU A 52 14.89 8.93 1.27
C LEU A 52 15.89 8.32 2.26
N LYS A 53 16.38 9.10 3.24
CA LYS A 53 17.23 8.58 4.32
C LYS A 53 16.51 7.52 5.15
N THR A 54 15.24 7.76 5.50
CA THR A 54 14.40 6.79 6.21
C THR A 54 14.20 5.54 5.37
N ARG A 55 13.90 5.66 4.06
CA ARG A 55 13.82 4.50 3.15
C ARG A 55 15.11 3.68 3.14
N ALA A 56 16.28 4.34 3.08
CA ALA A 56 17.57 3.64 3.11
C ALA A 56 17.80 2.91 4.44
N LYS A 57 17.46 3.54 5.57
CA LYS A 57 17.50 2.89 6.90
C LYS A 57 16.58 1.67 6.97
N ILE A 58 15.35 1.79 6.49
CA ILE A 58 14.39 0.67 6.41
C ILE A 58 14.99 -0.49 5.61
N THR A 59 15.53 -0.23 4.42
CA THR A 59 16.14 -1.31 3.62
C THR A 59 17.37 -1.91 4.27
N SER A 60 18.18 -1.11 4.98
CA SER A 60 19.33 -1.60 5.74
C SER A 60 18.89 -2.50 6.90
N PHE A 61 17.83 -2.12 7.60
CA PHE A 61 17.25 -2.90 8.68
C PHE A 61 16.74 -4.25 8.14
N VAL A 62 15.96 -4.23 7.06
CA VAL A 62 15.38 -5.43 6.46
C VAL A 62 16.47 -6.41 6.05
N ARG A 63 17.52 -5.94 5.36
CA ARG A 63 18.65 -6.81 4.97
C ARG A 63 19.29 -7.49 6.18
N ARG A 64 19.66 -6.71 7.20
CA ARG A 64 20.24 -7.24 8.45
C ARG A 64 19.32 -8.27 9.11
N PHE A 65 18.03 -7.95 9.24
CA PHE A 65 17.05 -8.87 9.83
C PHE A 65 16.99 -10.19 9.05
N MET A 66 16.91 -10.13 7.72
CA MET A 66 16.80 -11.33 6.88
C MET A 66 18.09 -12.17 6.95
N ASP A 67 19.26 -11.53 6.90
CA ASP A 67 20.56 -12.17 7.04
C ASP A 67 20.70 -12.87 8.41
N ASP A 68 20.34 -12.18 9.50
CA ASP A 68 20.37 -12.72 10.87
C ASP A 68 19.40 -13.90 11.06
N ASN A 69 18.35 -14.01 10.24
CA ASN A 69 17.38 -15.11 10.24
C ASN A 69 17.69 -16.20 9.19
N GLY A 70 18.89 -16.17 8.60
CA GLY A 70 19.40 -17.20 7.69
C GLY A 70 18.79 -17.18 6.29
N PHE A 71 18.18 -16.07 5.87
CA PHE A 71 17.73 -15.89 4.49
C PHE A 71 18.89 -15.49 3.59
N LEU A 72 18.87 -15.94 2.34
CA LEU A 72 19.88 -15.61 1.33
C LEU A 72 19.35 -14.55 0.37
N ASP A 73 20.10 -13.46 0.18
CA ASP A 73 19.84 -12.45 -0.85
C ASP A 73 20.30 -12.97 -2.22
N ILE A 74 19.36 -13.42 -3.05
CA ILE A 74 19.66 -14.01 -4.37
C ILE A 74 19.00 -13.17 -5.48
N GLU A 75 19.81 -12.58 -6.34
CA GLU A 75 19.29 -11.80 -7.47
C GLU A 75 18.59 -12.69 -8.51
N THR A 76 17.47 -12.20 -9.03
CA THR A 76 16.69 -12.89 -10.08
C THR A 76 16.66 -12.06 -11.37
N PRO A 77 16.63 -12.69 -12.55
CA PRO A 77 16.74 -11.96 -13.82
C PRO A 77 15.51 -11.08 -14.10
N MET A 78 15.75 -9.92 -14.73
CA MET A 78 14.70 -8.97 -15.15
C MET A 78 14.14 -9.26 -16.55
N LEU A 79 14.88 -9.96 -17.40
CA LEU A 79 14.42 -10.33 -18.75
C LEU A 79 13.84 -11.73 -18.71
N THR A 80 12.54 -11.81 -18.42
CA THR A 80 11.83 -13.06 -18.20
C THR A 80 10.97 -13.44 -19.40
N LYS A 81 10.26 -14.57 -19.31
CA LYS A 81 9.28 -14.97 -20.32
C LYS A 81 7.90 -14.43 -19.92
N ALA A 82 7.18 -13.84 -20.89
CA ALA A 82 5.82 -13.38 -20.67
C ALA A 82 4.89 -14.53 -20.24
N THR A 83 4.02 -14.26 -19.27
CA THR A 83 2.99 -15.19 -18.80
C THR A 83 1.60 -14.57 -18.99
N PRO A 84 0.59 -15.31 -19.48
CA PRO A 84 -0.72 -14.76 -19.77
C PRO A 84 -1.57 -14.45 -18.51
N GLU A 85 -1.12 -14.88 -17.33
CA GLU A 85 -1.81 -14.71 -16.06
C GLU A 85 -1.24 -13.52 -15.27
N GLY A 86 -2.10 -12.86 -14.48
CA GLY A 86 -1.71 -11.72 -13.64
C GLY A 86 -2.00 -10.36 -14.28
N ALA A 87 -1.15 -9.37 -14.00
CA ALA A 87 -1.21 -8.05 -14.62
C ALA A 87 -0.69 -8.10 -16.06
N ARG A 88 -0.76 -6.98 -16.77
CA ARG A 88 -0.12 -6.85 -18.09
C ARG A 88 1.40 -6.64 -17.92
N ASP A 89 2.17 -7.35 -18.72
CA ASP A 89 3.64 -7.28 -18.74
C ASP A 89 4.15 -6.10 -19.58
N TYR A 90 5.22 -5.45 -19.12
CA TYR A 90 6.08 -4.65 -19.99
C TYR A 90 6.94 -5.56 -20.86
N LEU A 91 6.89 -5.36 -22.18
CA LEU A 91 7.63 -6.17 -23.15
C LEU A 91 8.91 -5.48 -23.62
N VAL A 92 10.00 -6.25 -23.70
CA VAL A 92 11.29 -5.82 -24.23
C VAL A 92 11.60 -6.63 -25.49
N PRO A 93 11.61 -6.00 -26.69
CA PRO A 93 11.86 -6.72 -27.94
C PRO A 93 13.30 -7.27 -28.00
N SER A 94 13.44 -8.52 -28.42
CA SER A 94 14.76 -9.14 -28.58
C SER A 94 15.38 -8.76 -29.92
N ARG A 95 16.56 -8.11 -29.88
CA ARG A 95 17.37 -7.86 -31.09
C ARG A 95 17.87 -9.16 -31.73
N VAL A 96 18.16 -10.18 -30.92
CA VAL A 96 18.76 -11.45 -31.36
C VAL A 96 17.70 -12.41 -31.91
N HIS A 97 16.54 -12.48 -31.26
CA HIS A 97 15.47 -13.40 -31.64
C HIS A 97 14.31 -12.63 -32.26
N LYS A 98 14.34 -12.47 -33.59
CA LYS A 98 13.32 -11.74 -34.35
C LYS A 98 11.92 -12.28 -34.03
N GLY A 99 10.99 -11.38 -33.71
CA GLY A 99 9.61 -11.70 -33.37
C GLY A 99 9.39 -12.22 -31.94
N LYS A 100 10.45 -12.29 -31.11
CA LYS A 100 10.35 -12.67 -29.69
C LYS A 100 10.59 -11.47 -28.78
N PHE A 101 9.96 -11.53 -27.61
CA PHE A 101 10.00 -10.50 -26.58
C PHE A 101 10.37 -11.14 -25.24
N TYR A 102 11.08 -10.39 -24.41
CA TYR A 102 11.16 -10.63 -22.98
C TYR A 102 10.04 -9.86 -22.28
N ALA A 103 9.72 -10.26 -21.06
CA ALA A 103 8.83 -9.52 -20.16
C ALA A 103 9.60 -9.09 -18.91
N LEU A 104 9.36 -7.86 -18.45
CA LEU A 104 9.80 -7.42 -17.13
C LEU A 104 8.93 -8.07 -16.05
N PRO A 105 9.51 -8.57 -14.94
CA PRO A 105 8.77 -9.37 -13.98
C PRO A 105 7.79 -8.53 -13.16
N GLN A 106 6.58 -9.04 -13.01
CA GLN A 106 5.60 -8.51 -12.05
C GLN A 106 5.98 -8.82 -10.59
N SER A 107 6.73 -9.90 -10.40
CA SER A 107 7.41 -10.34 -9.18
C SER A 107 8.39 -11.49 -9.53
N PRO A 108 9.34 -11.85 -8.65
CA PRO A 108 10.18 -13.04 -8.83
C PRO A 108 9.50 -14.38 -8.55
N GLN A 109 8.15 -14.45 -8.54
CA GLN A 109 7.38 -15.61 -8.04
C GLN A 109 7.84 -16.97 -8.57
N LEU A 110 8.07 -17.12 -9.88
CA LEU A 110 8.53 -18.40 -10.43
C LEU A 110 9.99 -18.69 -10.06
N PHE A 111 10.84 -17.66 -10.00
CA PHE A 111 12.25 -17.83 -9.65
C PHE A 111 12.45 -18.20 -8.19
N LYS A 112 11.74 -17.56 -7.26
CA LYS A 112 11.85 -17.92 -5.84
C LYS A 112 11.37 -19.34 -5.55
N GLN A 113 10.33 -19.81 -6.24
CA GLN A 113 9.90 -21.21 -6.19
C GLN A 113 10.96 -22.16 -6.77
N LEU A 114 11.60 -21.80 -7.88
CA LEU A 114 12.73 -22.56 -8.42
C LEU A 114 13.92 -22.60 -7.46
N LEU A 115 14.19 -21.53 -6.72
CA LEU A 115 15.22 -21.50 -5.68
C LEU A 115 14.90 -22.47 -4.53
N MET A 116 13.64 -22.53 -4.08
CA MET A 116 13.22 -23.53 -3.09
C MET A 116 13.44 -24.96 -3.62
N MET A 117 13.05 -25.22 -4.88
CA MET A 117 13.31 -26.51 -5.54
C MET A 117 14.81 -26.81 -5.75
N SER A 118 15.65 -25.78 -5.79
CA SER A 118 17.10 -25.90 -5.92
C SER A 118 17.81 -26.21 -4.60
N GLY A 119 17.06 -26.34 -3.50
CA GLY A 119 17.58 -26.68 -2.17
C GLY A 119 17.95 -25.48 -1.31
N PHE A 120 17.68 -24.25 -1.75
CA PHE A 120 17.77 -23.08 -0.87
C PHE A 120 16.59 -23.10 0.10
N ASP A 121 16.86 -23.12 1.40
CA ASP A 121 15.81 -23.21 2.42
C ASP A 121 15.07 -21.88 2.64
N ARG A 122 15.79 -20.76 2.58
CA ARG A 122 15.27 -19.41 2.86
C ARG A 122 15.85 -18.40 1.90
N TYR A 123 14.97 -17.68 1.22
CA TYR A 123 15.30 -16.74 0.18
C TYR A 123 14.67 -15.38 0.47
N TYR A 124 15.42 -14.30 0.21
CA TYR A 124 14.84 -12.97 0.11
C TYR A 124 15.48 -12.14 -1.00
N GLN A 125 14.81 -11.07 -1.41
CA GLN A 125 15.37 -10.06 -2.30
C GLN A 125 14.61 -8.73 -2.17
N ILE A 126 15.35 -7.62 -2.13
CA ILE A 126 14.74 -6.29 -2.32
C ILE A 126 14.81 -5.95 -3.81
N VAL A 127 13.70 -6.17 -4.51
CA VAL A 127 13.66 -6.31 -5.98
C VAL A 127 12.73 -5.30 -6.64
N LYS A 128 13.07 -4.90 -7.87
CA LYS A 128 12.20 -4.09 -8.73
C LYS A 128 11.18 -4.96 -9.45
N CYS A 129 9.95 -4.50 -9.47
CA CYS A 129 8.81 -5.16 -10.11
C CYS A 129 8.08 -4.18 -11.02
N PHE A 130 7.49 -4.71 -12.09
CA PHE A 130 6.92 -3.93 -13.18
C PHE A 130 5.50 -4.41 -13.49
N ARG A 131 4.54 -3.48 -13.58
CA ARG A 131 3.14 -3.78 -13.97
C ARG A 131 2.64 -2.70 -14.91
N ASP A 132 2.17 -3.10 -16.09
CA ASP A 132 1.58 -2.21 -17.08
C ASP A 132 0.08 -2.01 -16.78
N GLU A 133 -0.21 -1.39 -15.64
CA GLU A 133 -1.56 -1.07 -15.17
C GLU A 133 -1.75 0.44 -14.99
N ASP A 134 -3.00 0.90 -14.96
CA ASP A 134 -3.34 2.29 -14.66
C ASP A 134 -2.82 2.71 -13.28
N LEU A 135 -2.24 3.91 -13.22
CA LEU A 135 -1.69 4.46 -12.00
C LEU A 135 -2.80 4.86 -11.01
N ARG A 136 -2.47 4.78 -9.73
CA ARG A 136 -3.27 5.32 -8.61
C ARG A 136 -2.33 6.02 -7.64
N ALA A 137 -2.89 6.73 -6.66
CA ALA A 137 -2.09 7.43 -5.65
C ALA A 137 -1.05 6.53 -4.94
N ASP A 138 -1.36 5.24 -4.80
CA ASP A 138 -0.53 4.20 -4.19
C ASP A 138 0.05 3.18 -5.19
N ARG A 139 -0.10 3.40 -6.51
CA ARG A 139 0.34 2.44 -7.55
C ARG A 139 1.23 3.13 -8.59
N GLN A 140 2.44 2.60 -8.74
CA GLN A 140 3.42 3.00 -9.74
C GLN A 140 3.72 1.82 -10.65
N PRO A 141 3.99 2.05 -11.96
CA PRO A 141 4.28 0.99 -12.92
C PRO A 141 5.59 0.27 -12.61
N GLU A 142 6.55 0.97 -12.00
CA GLU A 142 7.76 0.40 -11.41
C GLU A 142 7.72 0.61 -9.90
N PHE A 143 7.84 -0.47 -9.14
CA PHE A 143 7.84 -0.44 -7.68
C PHE A 143 8.88 -1.42 -7.12
N THR A 144 9.12 -1.35 -5.82
CA THR A 144 10.10 -2.20 -5.13
C THR A 144 9.39 -3.09 -4.13
N GLN A 145 9.66 -4.38 -4.17
CA GLN A 145 9.15 -5.36 -3.21
C GLN A 145 10.28 -5.86 -2.31
N ILE A 146 9.91 -6.29 -1.10
CA ILE A 146 10.69 -7.20 -0.27
C ILE A 146 10.09 -8.58 -0.56
N ASP A 147 10.71 -9.32 -1.47
CA ASP A 147 10.27 -10.65 -1.85
C ASP A 147 10.93 -11.69 -0.94
N VAL A 148 10.16 -12.67 -0.49
CA VAL A 148 10.56 -13.66 0.51
C VAL A 148 9.96 -15.01 0.12
N GLU A 149 10.72 -16.08 0.31
CA GLU A 149 10.26 -17.45 0.17
C GLU A 149 10.98 -18.36 1.17
N THR A 150 10.28 -19.41 1.65
CA THR A 150 10.81 -20.38 2.61
C THR A 150 10.37 -21.79 2.25
N SER A 151 11.24 -22.78 2.49
CA SER A 151 10.92 -24.20 2.41
C SER A 151 10.50 -24.74 3.79
N PHE A 152 9.70 -25.81 3.80
CA PHE A 152 9.34 -26.58 5.00
C PHE A 152 8.65 -25.81 6.14
N LEU A 153 8.19 -24.58 5.89
CA LEU A 153 7.43 -23.77 6.84
C LEU A 153 5.96 -23.67 6.42
N THR A 154 5.10 -23.65 7.43
CA THR A 154 3.66 -23.42 7.29
C THR A 154 3.34 -21.92 7.23
N ALA A 155 2.14 -21.56 6.77
CA ALA A 155 1.72 -20.16 6.69
C ALA A 155 1.77 -19.40 8.05
N PRO A 156 1.39 -19.99 9.21
CA PRO A 156 1.60 -19.35 10.51
C PRO A 156 3.06 -19.07 10.85
N GLU A 157 3.97 -20.01 10.57
CA GLU A 157 5.41 -19.84 10.86
C GLU A 157 6.04 -18.75 9.98
N VAL A 158 5.67 -18.69 8.70
CA VAL A 158 6.09 -17.59 7.82
C VAL A 158 5.56 -16.24 8.33
N ARG A 159 4.28 -16.19 8.73
CA ARG A 159 3.70 -14.96 9.31
C ARG A 159 4.41 -14.53 10.57
N GLU A 160 4.79 -15.44 11.45
CA GLU A 160 5.50 -15.12 12.69
C GLU A 160 6.86 -14.43 12.42
N ILE A 161 7.62 -14.94 11.45
CA ILE A 161 8.90 -14.33 11.05
C ILE A 161 8.68 -12.93 10.46
N MET A 162 7.69 -12.79 9.56
CA MET A 162 7.39 -11.51 8.92
C MET A 162 6.77 -10.49 9.90
N GLU A 163 5.94 -10.92 10.84
CA GLU A 163 5.37 -10.08 11.89
C GLU A 163 6.48 -9.54 12.80
N ARG A 164 7.42 -10.39 13.20
CA ARG A 164 8.60 -9.96 13.98
C ARG A 164 9.43 -8.93 13.20
N MET A 165 9.68 -9.16 11.91
CA MET A 165 10.40 -8.18 11.08
C MET A 165 9.72 -6.81 11.08
N VAL A 166 8.39 -6.78 10.93
CA VAL A 166 7.61 -5.54 10.91
C VAL A 166 7.59 -4.87 12.28
N HIS A 167 7.42 -5.64 13.35
CA HIS A 167 7.46 -5.15 14.72
C HIS A 167 8.80 -4.48 15.05
N ASP A 168 9.89 -5.22 14.83
CA ASP A 168 11.24 -4.74 15.12
C ASP A 168 11.59 -3.52 14.24
N LEU A 169 11.13 -3.48 12.99
CA LEU A 169 11.33 -2.34 12.09
C LEU A 169 10.63 -1.07 12.62
N TRP A 170 9.40 -1.19 13.10
CA TRP A 170 8.65 -0.05 13.68
C TRP A 170 9.30 0.44 14.97
N LEU A 171 9.75 -0.49 15.81
CA LEU A 171 10.44 -0.17 17.05
C LEU A 171 11.79 0.54 16.77
N ASP A 172 12.61 0.02 15.85
CA ASP A 172 13.89 0.62 15.45
C ASP A 172 13.72 1.99 14.77
N THR A 173 12.73 2.13 13.89
CA THR A 173 12.60 3.33 13.05
C THR A 173 11.92 4.49 13.78
N ILE A 174 10.86 4.22 14.56
CA ILE A 174 10.03 5.26 15.19
C ILE A 174 9.73 5.01 16.67
N GLY A 175 10.27 3.97 17.29
CA GLY A 175 10.10 3.70 18.73
C GLY A 175 8.70 3.24 19.12
N VAL A 176 7.94 2.66 18.18
CA VAL A 176 6.55 2.21 18.42
C VAL A 176 6.50 0.69 18.50
N ASP A 177 6.03 0.18 19.64
CA ASP A 177 5.62 -1.22 19.80
C ASP A 177 4.22 -1.42 19.24
N LEU A 178 4.09 -2.28 18.23
CA LEU A 178 2.81 -2.57 17.58
C LEU A 178 1.96 -3.60 18.34
N GLY A 179 2.53 -4.29 19.32
CA GLY A 179 1.94 -5.46 19.96
C GLY A 179 1.74 -6.63 19.00
N LYS A 180 0.92 -7.58 19.42
CA LYS A 180 0.56 -8.76 18.61
C LYS A 180 -0.45 -8.38 17.52
N PHE A 181 -0.24 -8.84 16.29
CA PHE A 181 -1.16 -8.51 15.21
C PHE A 181 -2.48 -9.30 15.35
N PRO A 182 -3.63 -8.63 15.22
CA PRO A 182 -4.90 -9.33 15.15
C PRO A 182 -5.00 -10.13 13.85
N VAL A 183 -5.46 -11.37 13.94
CA VAL A 183 -5.70 -12.23 12.78
C VAL A 183 -7.19 -12.26 12.49
N MET A 184 -7.56 -11.92 11.26
CA MET A 184 -8.94 -11.88 10.81
C MET A 184 -9.09 -12.71 9.54
N THR A 185 -10.15 -13.54 9.49
CA THR A 185 -10.48 -14.27 8.26
C THR A 185 -10.97 -13.31 7.19
N TRP A 186 -10.82 -13.70 5.92
CA TRP A 186 -11.35 -12.91 4.81
C TRP A 186 -12.87 -12.72 4.94
N GLN A 187 -13.60 -13.78 5.33
CA GLN A 187 -15.05 -13.74 5.51
C GLN A 187 -15.43 -12.74 6.60
N GLU A 188 -14.73 -12.74 7.72
CA GLU A 188 -14.97 -11.77 8.79
C GLU A 188 -14.66 -10.34 8.35
N ALA A 189 -13.54 -10.09 7.66
CA ALA A 189 -13.16 -8.76 7.19
C ALA A 189 -14.18 -8.19 6.19
N MET A 190 -14.60 -9.00 5.21
CA MET A 190 -15.64 -8.62 4.25
C MET A 190 -17.01 -8.43 4.92
N ARG A 191 -17.33 -9.24 5.92
CA ARG A 191 -18.58 -9.11 6.68
C ARG A 191 -18.59 -7.82 7.50
N ARG A 192 -17.57 -7.56 8.30
CA ARG A 192 -17.55 -6.43 9.25
C ARG A 192 -17.17 -5.10 8.61
N PHE A 193 -16.37 -5.10 7.54
CA PHE A 193 -15.81 -3.86 6.99
C PHE A 193 -15.99 -3.71 5.47
N GLY A 194 -16.46 -4.75 4.77
CA GLY A 194 -16.59 -4.72 3.32
C GLY A 194 -15.24 -4.55 2.60
N SER A 195 -14.13 -4.91 3.24
CA SER A 195 -12.78 -4.78 2.71
C SER A 195 -11.89 -5.93 3.17
N ASP A 196 -11.03 -6.39 2.27
CA ASP A 196 -9.96 -7.37 2.51
C ASP A 196 -8.71 -6.75 3.17
N LYS A 197 -8.71 -5.43 3.35
CA LYS A 197 -7.66 -4.64 4.03
C LYS A 197 -8.28 -3.60 4.98
N PRO A 198 -9.02 -4.05 6.02
CA PRO A 198 -9.79 -3.16 6.87
C PRO A 198 -8.89 -2.17 7.62
N ASP A 199 -9.30 -0.90 7.66
CA ASP A 199 -8.66 0.11 8.50
C ASP A 199 -9.23 0.03 9.92
N LEU A 200 -8.54 -0.70 10.80
CA LEU A 200 -8.99 -0.92 12.19
C LEU A 200 -8.90 0.33 13.09
N ARG A 201 -8.38 1.46 12.57
CA ARG A 201 -8.46 2.76 13.28
C ARG A 201 -9.86 3.37 13.17
N ASN A 202 -10.64 2.96 12.16
CA ASN A 202 -12.03 3.34 12.02
C ASN A 202 -12.90 2.35 12.82
N PRO A 203 -13.61 2.80 13.87
CA PRO A 203 -14.40 1.90 14.72
C PRO A 203 -15.74 1.50 14.10
N LEU A 204 -16.09 2.02 12.92
CA LEU A 204 -17.37 1.73 12.27
C LEU A 204 -17.36 0.34 11.64
N GLU A 205 -18.42 -0.41 11.91
CA GLU A 205 -18.64 -1.76 11.38
C GLU A 205 -19.98 -1.87 10.64
N MET A 206 -20.01 -2.80 9.70
CA MET A 206 -21.20 -3.28 9.01
C MET A 206 -21.87 -4.39 9.82
N VAL A 207 -23.18 -4.27 9.99
CA VAL A 207 -24.03 -5.27 10.66
C VAL A 207 -25.04 -5.82 9.67
N ASP A 208 -25.11 -7.13 9.56
CA ASP A 208 -26.10 -7.82 8.72
C ASP A 208 -27.47 -7.76 9.36
N VAL A 209 -28.47 -7.39 8.56
CA VAL A 209 -29.88 -7.25 8.99
C VAL A 209 -30.87 -7.86 8.01
N ALA A 210 -30.37 -8.66 7.06
CA ALA A 210 -31.18 -9.27 6.02
C ALA A 210 -32.33 -10.11 6.59
N ASP A 211 -32.09 -10.84 7.68
CA ASP A 211 -33.07 -11.64 8.42
C ASP A 211 -34.27 -10.82 8.94
N ILE A 212 -34.05 -9.58 9.34
CA ILE A 212 -35.10 -8.70 9.88
C ILE A 212 -35.97 -8.09 8.76
N VAL A 213 -35.43 -7.99 7.55
CA VAL A 213 -36.09 -7.32 6.41
C VAL A 213 -36.51 -8.27 5.28
N LYS A 214 -36.56 -9.58 5.53
CA LYS A 214 -36.96 -10.57 4.52
C LYS A 214 -38.41 -10.41 4.05
N ASP A 215 -39.31 -10.08 4.96
CA ASP A 215 -40.76 -10.08 4.70
C ASP A 215 -41.35 -8.67 4.54
N VAL A 216 -40.51 -7.64 4.44
CA VAL A 216 -40.98 -6.26 4.25
C VAL A 216 -41.47 -6.05 2.82
N GLU A 217 -42.48 -5.20 2.63
CA GLU A 217 -43.00 -4.87 1.29
C GLU A 217 -42.00 -4.08 0.44
N PHE A 218 -41.02 -3.43 1.08
CA PHE A 218 -40.03 -2.61 0.40
C PHE A 218 -39.02 -3.48 -0.35
N LYS A 219 -39.26 -3.67 -1.66
CA LYS A 219 -38.49 -4.53 -2.56
C LYS A 219 -36.97 -4.32 -2.52
N VAL A 220 -36.51 -3.09 -2.34
CA VAL A 220 -35.07 -2.75 -2.27
C VAL A 220 -34.36 -3.49 -1.11
N PHE A 221 -35.08 -3.85 -0.05
CA PHE A 221 -34.56 -4.68 1.04
C PHE A 221 -34.94 -6.15 0.90
N ASN A 222 -36.20 -6.42 0.57
CA ASN A 222 -36.73 -7.78 0.47
C ASN A 222 -35.99 -8.63 -0.60
N GLU A 223 -35.78 -8.09 -1.80
CA GLU A 223 -35.13 -8.81 -2.91
C GLU A 223 -33.70 -9.27 -2.56
N PRO A 224 -32.78 -8.40 -2.10
CA PRO A 224 -31.45 -8.85 -1.68
C PRO A 224 -31.47 -9.71 -0.41
N ALA A 225 -32.43 -9.54 0.50
CA ALA A 225 -32.54 -10.36 1.71
C ALA A 225 -32.97 -11.81 1.45
N ASN A 226 -33.75 -12.04 0.38
CA ASN A 226 -34.20 -13.37 -0.05
C ASN A 226 -33.31 -14.02 -1.12
N ASN A 227 -32.32 -13.29 -1.66
CA ASN A 227 -31.35 -13.83 -2.60
C ASN A 227 -30.18 -14.50 -1.84
N PRO A 228 -29.85 -15.79 -2.08
CA PRO A 228 -28.70 -16.44 -1.45
C PRO A 228 -27.34 -15.76 -1.72
N ASN A 229 -27.23 -15.04 -2.84
CA ASN A 229 -26.05 -14.24 -3.21
C ASN A 229 -26.21 -12.75 -2.85
N GLY A 230 -27.30 -12.39 -2.17
CA GLY A 230 -27.61 -11.04 -1.73
C GLY A 230 -27.25 -10.80 -0.27
N ARG A 231 -27.21 -9.52 0.11
CA ARG A 231 -26.90 -9.07 1.47
C ARG A 231 -27.60 -7.75 1.74
N VAL A 232 -28.10 -7.59 2.96
CA VAL A 232 -28.53 -6.29 3.50
C VAL A 232 -27.75 -6.01 4.76
N ALA A 233 -26.94 -4.96 4.73
CA ALA A 233 -26.09 -4.56 5.84
C ALA A 233 -26.28 -3.07 6.15
N VAL A 234 -26.11 -2.71 7.41
CA VAL A 234 -26.20 -1.33 7.91
C VAL A 234 -24.90 -0.91 8.56
N ILE A 235 -24.59 0.38 8.48
CA ILE A 235 -23.48 1.00 9.23
C ILE A 235 -24.11 1.99 10.19
N ARG A 236 -23.86 1.80 11.49
CA ARG A 236 -24.26 2.78 12.50
C ARG A 236 -23.25 3.91 12.52
N VAL A 237 -23.66 5.12 12.14
CA VAL A 237 -22.84 6.33 12.28
C VAL A 237 -23.16 7.02 13.61
N PRO A 238 -22.22 7.08 14.58
CA PRO A 238 -22.40 7.83 15.82
C PRO A 238 -22.74 9.30 15.51
N ASN A 239 -23.71 9.87 16.21
CA ASN A 239 -24.20 11.23 16.00
C ASN A 239 -24.68 11.53 14.56
N GLY A 240 -24.97 10.49 13.76
CA GLY A 240 -25.40 10.64 12.36
C GLY A 240 -26.74 11.36 12.15
N ALA A 241 -27.48 11.66 13.22
CA ALA A 241 -28.70 12.46 13.16
C ALA A 241 -28.44 13.90 12.66
N GLU A 242 -27.25 14.44 12.91
CA GLU A 242 -26.83 15.79 12.54
C GLU A 242 -26.46 15.94 11.06
N ILE A 243 -26.26 14.82 10.34
CA ILE A 243 -25.86 14.83 8.93
C ILE A 243 -26.91 15.57 8.11
N THR A 244 -26.50 16.62 7.41
CA THR A 244 -27.40 17.44 6.59
C THR A 244 -27.91 16.68 5.38
N ARG A 245 -29.00 17.17 4.76
CA ARG A 245 -29.51 16.56 3.53
C ARG A 245 -28.48 16.58 2.40
N LYS A 246 -27.74 17.69 2.27
CA LYS A 246 -26.66 17.83 1.29
C LYS A 246 -25.60 16.74 1.45
N GLN A 247 -25.12 16.51 2.67
CA GLN A 247 -24.14 15.46 2.95
C GLN A 247 -24.68 14.04 2.66
N ILE A 248 -25.97 13.81 2.93
CA ILE A 248 -26.64 12.54 2.55
C ILE A 248 -26.63 12.34 1.03
N ASP A 249 -26.95 13.38 0.27
CA ASP A 249 -26.96 13.31 -1.19
C ASP A 249 -25.52 13.09 -1.72
N GLU A 250 -24.52 13.73 -1.13
CA GLU A 250 -23.09 13.48 -1.40
C GLU A 250 -22.69 12.02 -1.12
N TYR A 251 -23.09 11.44 0.03
CA TYR A 251 -22.84 10.03 0.34
C TYR A 251 -23.56 9.08 -0.61
N THR A 252 -24.78 9.42 -1.02
CA THR A 252 -25.55 8.64 -2.00
C THR A 252 -24.85 8.60 -3.35
N GLN A 253 -24.33 9.74 -3.81
CA GLN A 253 -23.51 9.81 -5.01
C GLN A 253 -22.22 9.01 -4.88
N PHE A 254 -21.54 9.12 -3.73
CA PHE A 254 -20.30 8.39 -3.45
C PHE A 254 -20.49 6.87 -3.54
N VAL A 255 -21.51 6.30 -2.90
CA VAL A 255 -21.77 4.85 -2.99
C VAL A 255 -22.20 4.42 -4.40
N GLY A 256 -22.79 5.33 -5.17
CA GLY A 256 -23.14 5.11 -6.58
C GLY A 256 -21.92 4.81 -7.47
N ILE A 257 -20.75 5.39 -7.16
CA ILE A 257 -19.48 5.11 -7.87
C ILE A 257 -19.11 3.61 -7.76
N TYR A 258 -19.52 2.96 -6.67
CA TYR A 258 -19.28 1.53 -6.41
C TYR A 258 -20.44 0.64 -6.86
N GLY A 259 -21.41 1.18 -7.61
CA GLY A 259 -22.52 0.42 -8.21
C GLY A 259 -23.78 0.30 -7.34
N ALA A 260 -23.85 0.95 -6.18
CA ALA A 260 -25.06 0.96 -5.38
C ALA A 260 -26.19 1.76 -6.08
N LYS A 261 -27.41 1.21 -6.11
CA LYS A 261 -28.57 1.87 -6.74
C LYS A 261 -29.18 2.99 -5.88
N GLY A 262 -28.78 3.09 -4.61
CA GLY A 262 -29.24 4.09 -3.66
C GLY A 262 -28.68 3.84 -2.27
N LEU A 263 -28.93 4.79 -1.35
CA LEU A 263 -28.52 4.72 0.04
C LEU A 263 -29.73 4.98 0.95
N ALA A 264 -30.30 3.90 1.48
CA ALA A 264 -31.38 4.02 2.44
C ALA A 264 -30.82 4.44 3.81
N LEU A 265 -31.52 5.34 4.50
CA LEU A 265 -31.08 5.88 5.79
C LEU A 265 -32.24 5.95 6.78
N GLY A 266 -31.94 5.70 8.04
CA GLY A 266 -32.84 5.92 9.17
C GLY A 266 -32.18 6.87 10.17
N LYS A 267 -32.83 7.99 10.47
CA LYS A 267 -32.39 8.87 11.56
C LYS A 267 -33.15 8.51 12.83
N SER A 268 -32.43 7.98 13.82
CA SER A 268 -32.98 7.86 15.16
C SER A 268 -32.82 9.20 15.88
N LYS A 269 -33.94 9.87 16.18
CA LYS A 269 -34.00 10.97 17.16
C LYS A 269 -34.41 10.36 18.50
N ARG A 270 -33.52 9.63 19.18
CA ARG A 270 -33.77 9.21 20.56
C ARG A 270 -32.57 9.55 21.46
N TYR A 271 -32.93 10.38 22.44
CA TYR A 271 -32.35 10.80 23.72
C TYR A 271 -31.01 10.22 24.14
#